data_AF-A0A965P9C8-F1
#
_entry.id   AF-A0A965P9C8-F1
#
_cell.length_a   1.000
_cell.length_b   1.000
_cell.length_c   1.000
_cell.angle_alpha   90.00
_cell.angle_beta   90.00
_cell.angle_gamma   90.00
#
_symmetry.space_group_name_H-M   'P 1'
#
loop_
_entity.id
_entity.type
_entity.pdbx_description
1 polymer ?
#
loop_
_entity_poly.entity_id
_entity_poly.type
_entity_poly.pdbx_seq_one_letter_code
_entity_poly.pdbx_strand_id
1 'polypeptide(L)'
;MPQRPDGQPARPQRVTFTKGSAERIAAVVRDYEAGDRAEAPLRFGVVSSDSRKTFRIATFSGAWSINATKTVTFKYQTSTPNTASALNLFAAVPAPASSGDCAIAKDGTAWFLIAAVCS
;
A
#
# COMPACT_ATOMS: atom_id res chain seq x y z
N MET A 1 -25.92 -24.48 13.33
CA MET A 1 -26.31 -25.24 12.12
C MET A 1 -25.88 -24.43 10.90
N PRO A 2 -25.20 -25.01 9.90
CA PRO A 2 -24.80 -24.30 8.69
C PRO A 2 -26.06 -24.00 7.85
N GLN A 3 -26.27 -22.73 7.48
CA GLN A 3 -27.35 -22.35 6.57
C GLN A 3 -27.10 -22.95 5.19
N ARG A 4 -28.05 -23.76 4.72
CA ARG A 4 -28.06 -24.32 3.37
C ARG A 4 -28.13 -23.16 2.36
N PRO A 5 -27.32 -23.16 1.28
CA PRO A 5 -27.39 -22.15 0.23
C PRO A 5 -28.80 -22.09 -0.35
N ASP A 6 -29.36 -20.90 -0.37
CA ASP A 6 -30.76 -20.55 -0.61
C ASP A 6 -31.16 -20.56 -2.10
N GLY A 7 -30.30 -21.09 -2.98
CA GLY A 7 -30.62 -21.43 -4.37
C GLY A 7 -31.08 -20.25 -5.25
N GLN A 8 -31.02 -19.01 -4.75
CA GLN A 8 -31.41 -17.84 -5.52
C GLN A 8 -30.43 -17.65 -6.68
N PRO A 9 -30.91 -17.59 -7.94
CA PRO A 9 -30.04 -17.27 -9.06
C PRO A 9 -29.46 -15.87 -8.85
N ALA A 10 -28.15 -15.74 -9.04
CA ALA A 10 -27.48 -14.44 -9.03
C ALA A 10 -28.21 -13.51 -10.01
N ARG A 11 -28.72 -12.38 -9.51
CA ARG A 11 -29.43 -11.41 -10.35
C ARG A 11 -28.50 -10.97 -11.47
N PRO A 12 -28.89 -11.07 -12.75
CA PRO A 12 -28.04 -10.62 -13.84
C PRO A 12 -27.81 -9.12 -13.69
N GLN A 13 -26.57 -8.75 -13.39
CA GLN A 13 -26.17 -7.35 -13.26
C GLN A 13 -26.13 -6.77 -14.68
N ARG A 14 -27.15 -5.99 -15.04
CA ARG A 14 -27.25 -5.42 -16.39
C ARG A 14 -26.21 -4.30 -16.51
N VAL A 15 -25.09 -4.60 -17.15
CA VAL A 15 -24.05 -3.61 -17.43
C VAL A 15 -24.52 -2.76 -18.61
N THR A 16 -24.75 -1.46 -18.37
CA THR A 16 -25.06 -0.52 -19.44
C THR A 16 -23.77 0.03 -20.01
N PHE A 17 -23.45 -0.32 -21.26
CA PHE A 17 -22.34 0.28 -21.98
C PHE A 17 -22.75 1.69 -22.42
N THR A 18 -22.16 2.69 -21.78
CA THR A 18 -22.30 4.08 -22.24
C THR A 18 -21.49 4.29 -23.51
N LYS A 19 -21.87 5.28 -24.33
CA LYS A 19 -21.12 5.66 -25.54
C LYS A 19 -19.62 5.85 -25.23
N GLY A 20 -19.30 6.57 -24.15
CA GLY A 20 -17.91 6.78 -23.72
C GLY A 20 -17.18 5.49 -23.32
N SER A 21 -17.88 4.49 -22.77
CA SER A 21 -17.26 3.17 -22.52
C SER A 21 -16.99 2.40 -23.81
N ALA A 22 -17.88 2.48 -24.80
CA ALA A 22 -17.67 1.86 -26.11
C ALA A 22 -16.50 2.50 -26.86
N GLU A 23 -16.38 3.82 -26.83
CA GLU A 23 -15.26 4.56 -27.45
C GLU A 23 -13.91 4.16 -26.86
N ARG A 24 -13.82 4.00 -25.53
CA ARG A 24 -12.59 3.55 -24.87
C ARG A 24 -12.22 2.13 -25.25
N ILE A 25 -13.18 1.20 -25.31
CA ILE A 25 -12.93 -0.17 -25.75
C ILE A 25 -12.46 -0.17 -27.21
N ALA A 26 -13.11 0.60 -28.07
CA ALA A 26 -12.75 0.68 -29.49
C ALA A 26 -11.35 1.26 -29.72
N ALA A 27 -10.90 2.20 -28.89
CA ALA A 27 -9.54 2.72 -28.95
C ALA A 27 -8.51 1.63 -28.63
N VAL A 28 -8.69 0.91 -27.52
CA VAL A 28 -7.79 -0.19 -27.11
C VAL A 28 -7.74 -1.29 -28.17
N VAL A 29 -8.88 -1.66 -28.75
CA VAL A 29 -8.94 -2.67 -29.81
C VAL A 29 -8.19 -2.20 -31.07
N ARG A 30 -8.36 -0.94 -31.47
CA ARG A 30 -7.62 -0.39 -32.61
C ARG A 30 -6.11 -0.41 -32.39
N ASP A 31 -5.65 -0.05 -31.20
CA ASP A 31 -4.23 -0.06 -30.87
C ASP A 31 -3.65 -1.49 -30.90
N TYR A 32 -4.41 -2.47 -30.39
CA TYR A 32 -4.01 -3.88 -30.44
C TYR A 32 -3.96 -4.43 -31.87
N GLU A 33 -4.97 -4.13 -32.69
CA GLU A 33 -5.03 -4.61 -34.08
C GLU A 33 -4.00 -3.92 -34.99
N ALA A 34 -3.58 -2.70 -34.66
CA ALA A 34 -2.55 -1.96 -35.38
C ALA A 34 -1.11 -2.33 -34.95
N GLY A 35 -0.95 -3.00 -33.80
CA GLY A 35 0.35 -3.40 -33.24
C GLY A 35 0.98 -4.62 -33.92
N ASP A 36 2.24 -4.90 -33.56
CA ASP A 36 2.93 -6.12 -34.00
C ASP A 36 2.35 -7.36 -33.31
N ARG A 37 1.88 -8.32 -34.09
CA ARG A 37 1.29 -9.57 -33.59
C ARG A 37 2.29 -10.52 -32.94
N ALA A 38 3.58 -10.27 -33.12
CA ALA A 38 4.65 -11.00 -32.44
C ALA A 38 4.98 -10.43 -31.05
N GLU A 39 4.48 -9.24 -30.70
CA GLU A 39 4.69 -8.66 -29.38
C GLU A 39 3.90 -9.38 -28.27
N ALA A 40 4.31 -9.11 -27.03
CA ALA A 40 3.62 -9.65 -25.87
C ALA A 40 2.15 -9.16 -25.82
N PRO A 41 1.19 -10.02 -25.39
CA PRO A 41 -0.21 -9.63 -25.27
C PRO A 41 -0.41 -8.42 -24.34
N LEU A 42 -1.42 -7.60 -24.63
CA LEU A 42 -1.83 -6.48 -23.78
C LEU A 42 -2.21 -7.00 -22.39
N ARG A 43 -1.62 -6.41 -21.34
CA ARG A 43 -1.86 -6.81 -19.94
C ARG A 43 -2.38 -5.63 -19.16
N PHE A 44 -3.49 -5.83 -18.44
CA PHE A 44 -4.01 -4.85 -17.49
C PHE A 44 -3.61 -5.30 -16.08
N GLY A 45 -2.49 -4.78 -15.60
CA GLY A 45 -2.00 -5.04 -14.25
C GLY A 45 -2.51 -4.00 -13.25
N VAL A 46 -2.59 -4.39 -11.98
CA VAL A 46 -2.59 -3.42 -10.87
C VAL A 46 -1.18 -2.86 -10.77
N VAL A 47 -1.02 -1.53 -10.76
CA VAL A 47 0.30 -0.93 -10.49
C VAL A 47 0.82 -1.51 -9.18
N SER A 48 1.95 -2.22 -9.25
CA SER A 48 2.58 -2.87 -8.12
C SER A 48 2.65 -1.90 -6.94
N SER A 49 2.12 -2.30 -5.79
CA SER A 49 2.17 -1.52 -4.55
C SER A 49 3.61 -1.27 -4.07
N ASP A 50 4.59 -2.01 -4.59
CA ASP A 50 5.97 -1.98 -4.12
C ASP A 50 6.72 -0.70 -4.49
N SER A 51 6.23 0.09 -5.44
CA SER A 51 6.80 1.40 -5.79
C SER A 51 6.01 2.58 -5.19
N ARG A 52 4.99 2.33 -4.37
CA ARG A 52 4.26 3.41 -3.71
C ARG A 52 5.10 3.94 -2.55
N LYS A 53 5.56 5.17 -2.67
CA LYS A 53 6.03 5.98 -1.54
C LYS A 53 4.97 5.87 -0.45
N THR A 54 5.29 5.17 0.63
CA THR A 54 4.32 4.85 1.69
C THR A 54 4.76 5.57 2.95
N PHE A 55 3.82 6.25 3.58
CA PHE A 55 4.01 6.93 4.86
C PHE A 55 3.14 6.26 5.92
N ARG A 56 3.65 6.13 7.16
CA ARG A 56 2.91 5.56 8.30
C ARG A 56 3.18 6.34 9.57
N ILE A 57 2.14 6.45 10.40
CA ILE A 57 2.25 6.86 11.81
C ILE A 57 2.41 5.60 12.66
N ALA A 58 3.38 5.62 13.55
CA ALA A 58 3.76 4.50 14.40
C ALA A 58 4.13 4.97 15.79
N THR A 59 4.29 4.02 16.70
CA THR A 59 4.83 4.24 18.04
C THR A 59 6.17 3.53 18.21
N PHE A 60 7.03 4.10 19.04
CA PHE A 60 8.34 3.54 19.39
C PHE A 60 8.60 3.69 20.88
N SER A 61 9.55 2.90 21.41
CA SER A 61 10.00 2.99 22.80
C SER A 61 11.52 3.08 22.89
N GLY A 62 12.00 3.68 23.99
CA GLY A 62 13.43 3.92 24.24
C GLY A 62 14.06 4.95 23.28
N ALA A 63 15.29 5.35 23.59
CA ALA A 63 16.04 6.32 22.78
C ALA A 63 16.31 5.76 21.36
N TRP A 64 16.39 6.66 20.38
CA TRP A 64 16.65 6.31 18.99
C TRP A 64 17.81 7.14 18.44
N SER A 65 18.99 6.54 18.43
CA SER A 65 20.21 7.17 17.91
C SER A 65 20.21 7.27 16.38
N ILE A 66 21.02 8.19 15.87
CA ILE A 66 21.33 8.30 14.44
C ILE A 66 22.03 7.00 14.00
N ASN A 67 21.76 6.56 12.77
CA ASN A 67 22.21 5.32 12.15
C ASN A 67 21.77 4.04 12.88
N ALA A 68 20.79 4.13 13.78
CA ALA A 68 20.23 2.99 14.47
C ALA A 68 18.85 2.62 13.91
N THR A 69 18.59 1.31 13.87
CA THR A 69 17.30 0.76 13.47
C THR A 69 16.44 0.51 14.71
N LYS A 70 15.14 0.76 14.61
CA LYS A 70 14.18 0.46 15.67
C LYS A 70 12.91 -0.17 15.09
N THR A 71 12.36 -1.13 15.82
CA THR A 71 11.04 -1.68 15.54
C THR A 71 9.98 -0.70 16.02
N VAL A 72 9.10 -0.28 15.11
CA VAL A 72 7.98 0.60 15.40
C VAL A 72 6.67 -0.14 15.16
N THR A 73 5.64 0.24 15.90
CA THR A 73 4.30 -0.37 15.81
C THR A 73 3.33 0.61 15.19
N PHE A 74 2.66 0.22 14.11
CA PHE A 74 1.71 1.08 13.41
C PHE A 74 0.50 1.42 14.29
N LYS A 75 0.20 2.70 14.45
CA LYS A 75 -0.77 3.19 15.43
C LYS A 75 -2.22 2.77 15.13
N TYR A 76 -2.57 2.65 13.85
CA TYR A 76 -3.93 2.37 13.38
C TYR A 76 -4.02 1.08 12.56
N GLN A 77 -3.08 0.15 12.74
CA GLN A 77 -3.10 -1.15 12.08
C GLN A 77 -3.21 -2.25 13.13
N THR A 78 -4.33 -2.97 13.09
CA THR A 78 -4.60 -4.10 14.00
C THR A 78 -4.31 -5.46 13.34
N SER A 79 -4.23 -5.52 12.01
CA SER A 79 -3.88 -6.75 11.29
C SER A 79 -2.36 -6.92 11.14
N THR A 80 -1.89 -8.15 11.33
CA THR A 80 -0.49 -8.52 11.18
C THR A 80 -0.12 -8.58 9.67
N PRO A 81 1.04 -8.04 9.24
CA PRO A 81 2.05 -7.36 10.05
C PRO A 81 1.68 -5.91 10.39
N ASN A 82 1.79 -5.56 11.67
CA ASN A 82 1.54 -4.22 12.22
C ASN A 82 2.81 -3.53 12.75
N THR A 83 3.97 -4.09 12.48
CA THR A 83 5.27 -3.52 12.85
C THR A 83 6.17 -3.34 11.64
N ALA A 84 7.14 -2.44 11.75
CA ALA A 84 8.19 -2.26 10.76
C ALA A 84 9.52 -1.95 11.44
N SER A 85 10.60 -2.37 10.80
CA SER A 85 11.96 -2.01 11.16
C SER A 85 12.34 -0.75 10.40
N ALA A 86 12.58 0.36 11.12
CA ALA A 86 12.88 1.66 10.52
C ALA A 86 14.28 2.14 10.92
N LEU A 87 15.00 2.74 9.97
CA LEU A 87 16.31 3.35 10.19
C LEU A 87 16.17 4.85 10.48
N ASN A 88 16.91 5.35 11.45
CA ASN A 88 16.99 6.78 11.73
C ASN A 88 18.28 7.36 11.14
N LEU A 89 18.15 8.30 10.20
CA LEU A 89 19.28 8.97 9.56
C LEU A 89 19.52 10.40 10.05
N PHE A 90 18.61 10.97 10.86
CA PHE A 90 18.52 12.43 10.99
C PHE A 90 18.77 12.97 12.39
N ALA A 91 18.23 12.33 13.44
CA ALA A 91 18.16 12.95 14.76
C ALA A 91 18.48 11.97 15.89
N ALA A 92 19.15 12.43 16.94
CA ALA A 92 19.20 11.68 18.20
C ALA A 92 17.89 11.93 18.96
N VAL A 93 16.99 10.94 18.96
CA VAL A 93 15.70 11.04 19.65
C VAL A 93 15.86 10.52 21.08
N PRO A 94 15.62 11.33 22.13
CA PRO A 94 15.68 10.86 23.50
C PRO A 94 14.60 9.79 23.77
N ALA A 95 14.77 9.03 24.85
CA ALA A 95 13.79 8.03 25.24
C ALA A 95 12.50 8.70 25.73
N PRO A 96 11.32 8.42 25.13
CA PRO A 96 10.06 8.89 25.68
C PRO A 96 9.74 8.16 26.99
N ALA A 97 8.96 8.78 27.87
CA ALA A 97 8.60 8.21 29.18
C ALA A 97 7.93 6.83 29.12
N SER A 98 7.20 6.53 28.03
CA SER A 98 6.58 5.22 27.80
C SER A 98 6.68 4.81 26.33
N SER A 99 5.96 5.54 25.47
CA SER A 99 5.89 5.34 24.04
C SER A 99 5.83 6.71 23.36
N GLY A 100 6.69 6.92 22.37
CA GLY A 100 6.70 8.12 21.54
C GLY A 100 5.97 7.87 20.23
N ASP A 101 5.24 8.86 19.75
CA ASP A 101 4.72 8.84 18.38
C ASP A 101 5.86 9.15 17.40
N CYS A 102 5.86 8.46 16.26
CA CYS A 102 6.78 8.71 15.17
C CYS A 102 6.10 8.56 13.81
N ALA A 103 6.75 9.13 12.81
CA ALA A 103 6.36 9.11 11.43
C ALA A 103 7.49 8.46 10.62
N ILE A 104 7.15 7.44 9.82
CA ILE A 104 8.11 6.74 8.98
C ILE A 104 7.67 6.78 7.51
N ALA A 105 8.65 6.80 6.61
CA ALA A 105 8.42 6.70 5.18
C ALA A 105 9.18 5.50 4.59
N LYS A 106 8.62 4.90 3.56
CA LYS A 106 9.23 3.79 2.82
C LYS A 106 9.91 4.32 1.57
N ASP A 107 11.19 3.98 1.40
CA ASP A 107 11.95 4.17 0.15
C ASP A 107 12.53 2.83 -0.28
N GLY A 108 12.19 2.40 -1.50
CA GLY A 108 12.35 1.02 -1.95
C GLY A 108 11.70 0.03 -0.97
N THR A 109 12.52 -0.86 -0.40
CA THR A 109 12.09 -1.88 0.57
C THR A 109 12.30 -1.46 2.03
N ALA A 110 13.01 -0.35 2.29
CA ALA A 110 13.42 0.07 3.62
C ALA A 110 12.51 1.17 4.19
N TRP A 111 12.38 1.22 5.51
CA TRP A 111 11.67 2.27 6.23
C TRP A 111 12.66 3.22 6.90
N PHE A 112 12.32 4.50 6.90
CA PHE A 112 13.15 5.56 7.48
C PHE A 112 12.33 6.47 8.39
N LEU A 113 12.92 6.90 9.49
CA LEU A 113 12.34 7.90 10.39
C LEU A 113 12.26 9.26 9.69
N ILE A 114 11.11 9.92 9.75
CA ILE A 114 10.91 11.29 9.24
C ILE A 114 10.73 12.28 10.39
N ALA A 115 9.99 11.90 11.44
CA ALA A 115 9.76 12.71 12.62
C ALA A 115 9.44 11.84 13.83
N ALA A 116 9.79 12.30 15.03
CA ALA A 116 9.42 11.66 16.28
C ALA A 116 9.13 12.72 17.35
N VAL A 117 8.27 12.37 18.31
CA VAL A 117 8.11 13.14 19.54
C VAL A 117 9.42 13.10 20.33
N CYS A 118 9.86 14.28 20.78
CA CYS A 118 10.96 14.47 21.72
C CYS A 118 10.33 14.96 23.03
N SER A 119 10.13 14.09 24.01
CA SER A 119 9.55 14.43 25.32
C SER A 119 10.32 13.74 26.42
#